data_AF-A0ABC8SY95-F1
#
_entry.id   AF-A0ABC8SY95-F1
#
_cell.length_a   1.000
_cell.length_b   1.000
_cell.length_c   1.000
_cell.angle_alpha   90.00
_cell.angle_beta   90.00
_cell.angle_gamma   90.00
#
_symmetry.space_group_name_H-M   'P 1'
#
loop_
_entity.id
_entity.type
_entity.pdbx_description
1 polymer ?
#
loop_
_entity_poly.entity_id
_entity_poly.type
_entity_poly.pdbx_seq_one_letter_code
_entity_poly.pdbx_strand_id
1 'polypeptide(L)'
;MDKPSKTLMFCLVVILIAMAVVHSNSEEGPKEVEEWFENLSLAKPKLTKLHFYFHDLRWDYSVSLTSSSHMESTMVALLTLLGQNPVEHPIREVPIVGGSGVFRLALGVAVFKTYFFNFSDFNSTVEVNVVAMHY
;
A
#
# COMPACT_ATOMS: atom_id res chain seq x y z
N MET A 1 35.50 -44.12 17.08
CA MET A 1 34.63 -43.07 16.51
C MET A 1 33.61 -42.76 17.59
N ASP A 2 33.94 -41.78 18.44
CA ASP A 2 33.18 -41.53 19.66
C ASP A 2 31.92 -40.75 19.33
N LYS A 3 30.78 -41.30 19.75
CA LYS A 3 29.45 -40.76 19.52
C LYS A 3 29.39 -39.36 20.17
N PRO A 4 28.91 -38.31 19.48
CA PRO A 4 28.93 -36.96 20.03
C PRO A 4 28.23 -36.94 21.40
N SER A 5 28.91 -36.36 22.38
CA SER A 5 28.46 -36.28 23.78
C SER A 5 27.07 -35.64 23.85
N LYS A 6 26.18 -36.20 24.69
CA LYS A 6 24.82 -35.69 24.92
C LYS A 6 24.80 -34.21 25.30
N THR A 7 25.88 -33.72 25.93
CA THR A 7 26.09 -32.31 26.27
C THR A 7 26.17 -31.43 25.03
N LEU A 8 26.88 -31.87 23.98
CA LEU A 8 27.02 -31.12 22.73
C LEU A 8 25.66 -31.00 22.02
N MET A 9 24.89 -32.09 22.01
CA MET A 9 23.55 -32.11 21.42
C MET A 9 22.60 -31.16 22.17
N PHE A 10 22.66 -31.13 23.50
CA PHE A 10 21.86 -30.21 24.31
C PHE A 10 22.23 -28.74 24.04
N CYS A 11 23.53 -28.42 23.98
CA CYS A 11 23.99 -27.07 23.63
C CYS A 11 23.49 -26.62 22.26
N LEU A 12 23.52 -27.49 21.25
CA LEU A 12 23.02 -27.16 19.91
C LEU A 12 21.51 -26.87 19.92
N VAL A 13 20.72 -27.64 20.67
CA VAL A 13 19.27 -27.41 20.79
C VAL A 13 18.98 -26.07 21.47
N VAL A 14 19.72 -25.72 22.53
CA VAL A 14 19.56 -24.42 23.22
C VAL A 14 19.92 -23.25 22.30
N ILE A 15 20.98 -23.37 21.49
CA ILE A 15 21.38 -22.34 20.52
C ILE A 15 20.30 -22.15 19.45
N LEU A 16 19.72 -23.24 18.94
CA LEU A 16 18.64 -23.17 17.94
C LEU A 16 17.38 -22.50 18.49
N ILE A 17 17.00 -22.80 19.73
CA ILE A 17 15.85 -22.15 20.39
C ILE A 17 16.14 -20.66 20.62
N ALA A 18 17.35 -20.30 21.07
CA ALA A 18 17.74 -18.90 21.26
C ALA A 18 17.73 -18.12 19.93
N MET A 19 18.23 -18.71 18.85
CA MET A 19 18.17 -18.10 17.51
C MET A 19 16.73 -17.94 17.03
N ALA A 20 15.85 -18.92 17.27
CA ALA A 20 14.44 -18.81 16.93
C ALA A 20 13.73 -17.67 17.68
N VAL A 21 14.05 -17.49 18.98
CA VAL A 21 13.53 -16.38 19.81
C VAL A 21 14.06 -15.02 19.34
N VAL A 22 15.31 -14.94 18.90
CA VAL A 22 15.90 -13.71 18.34
C VAL A 22 15.25 -13.34 17.00
N HIS A 23 14.93 -14.31 16.15
CA HIS A 23 14.24 -14.06 14.86
C HIS A 23 12.72 -13.87 15.02
N SER A 24 12.11 -14.27 16.14
CA SER A 24 10.69 -13.99 16.44
C SER A 24 10.45 -12.58 16.97
N ASN A 25 11.51 -11.85 17.34
CA ASN A 25 11.44 -10.41 17.61
C ASN A 25 11.59 -9.65 16.30
N SER A 26 10.75 -9.95 15.30
CA SER A 26 10.51 -8.99 14.22
C SER A 26 9.70 -7.85 14.82
N GLU A 27 10.40 -6.90 15.46
CA GLU A 27 9.87 -5.55 15.60
C GLU A 27 9.77 -4.96 14.19
N GLU A 28 8.79 -5.40 13.40
CA GLU A 28 8.16 -4.56 12.36
C GLU A 28 7.54 -3.36 13.10
N GLY A 29 8.42 -2.49 13.57
CA GLY A 29 8.19 -1.57 14.68
C GLY A 29 8.58 -0.15 14.31
N PRO A 30 8.45 0.80 15.25
CA PRO A 30 8.75 2.20 14.99
C PRO A 30 10.20 2.43 14.50
N LYS A 31 11.15 1.59 14.93
CA LYS A 31 12.57 1.71 14.55
C LYS A 31 12.84 1.49 13.07
N GLU A 32 12.21 0.50 12.45
CA GLU A 32 12.38 0.26 11.00
C GLU A 32 11.80 1.41 10.18
N VAL A 33 10.71 2.00 10.65
CA VAL A 33 10.11 3.20 10.04
C VAL A 33 11.03 4.41 10.20
N GLU A 34 11.59 4.62 11.39
CA GLU A 34 12.56 5.69 11.66
C GLU A 34 13.81 5.54 10.79
N GLU A 35 14.41 4.34 10.74
CA GLU A 35 15.58 4.05 9.89
C GLU A 35 15.27 4.28 8.41
N TRP A 36 14.07 3.90 7.95
CA TRP A 36 13.64 4.21 6.58
C TRP A 36 13.54 5.72 6.34
N PHE A 37 13.01 6.49 7.29
CA PHE A 37 12.92 7.95 7.19
C PHE A 37 14.29 8.64 7.22
N GLU A 38 15.25 8.13 7.98
CA GLU A 38 16.63 8.63 7.95
C GLU A 38 17.26 8.43 6.57
N ASN A 39 17.00 7.27 5.94
CA ASN A 39 17.44 6.95 4.59
C ASN A 39 16.62 7.63 3.47
N LEU A 40 15.50 8.28 3.79
CA LEU A 40 14.62 8.93 2.81
C LEU A 40 15.33 10.03 2.02
N SER A 41 16.30 10.72 2.65
CA SER A 41 17.12 11.75 2.00
C SER A 41 17.96 11.22 0.82
N LEU A 42 18.27 9.91 0.83
CA LEU A 42 18.98 9.21 -0.24
C LEU A 42 18.04 8.59 -1.27
N ALA A 43 16.78 8.37 -0.90
CA ALA A 43 15.79 7.76 -1.76
C ALA A 43 15.36 8.73 -2.86
N LYS A 44 15.28 8.21 -4.10
CA LYS A 44 14.78 8.99 -5.23
C LYS A 44 13.25 8.88 -5.29
N PRO A 45 12.52 10.00 -5.42
CA PRO A 45 11.08 9.95 -5.58
C PRO A 45 10.71 9.20 -6.86
N LYS A 46 9.71 8.32 -6.75
CA LYS A 46 9.11 7.56 -7.84
C LYS A 46 7.83 8.25 -8.28
N LEU A 47 7.60 8.30 -9.59
CA LEU A 47 6.35 8.79 -10.17
C LEU A 47 5.55 7.63 -10.73
N THR A 48 4.35 7.42 -10.21
CA THR A 48 3.40 6.43 -10.73
C THR A 48 2.27 7.14 -11.45
N LYS A 49 1.96 6.64 -12.65
CA LYS A 49 0.79 7.05 -13.45
C LYS A 49 -0.10 5.84 -13.64
N LEU A 50 -1.36 5.95 -13.22
CA LEU A 50 -2.37 4.91 -13.42
C LEU A 50 -3.50 5.47 -14.28
N HIS A 51 -4.03 4.65 -15.17
CA HIS A 51 -5.17 4.99 -16.02
C HIS A 51 -6.10 3.78 -16.12
N PHE A 52 -7.35 3.96 -15.72
CA PHE A 52 -8.36 2.89 -15.73
C PHE A 52 -9.77 3.47 -15.80
N TYR A 53 -10.74 2.60 -16.04
CA TYR A 53 -12.17 2.94 -16.11
C TYR A 53 -12.93 2.18 -15.04
N PHE A 54 -13.84 2.87 -14.35
CA PHE A 54 -14.86 2.27 -13.52
C PHE A 54 -16.19 2.22 -14.27
N HIS A 55 -16.83 1.07 -14.18
CA HIS A 55 -18.22 0.89 -14.59
C HIS A 55 -19.06 0.58 -13.35
N ASP A 56 -20.28 1.11 -13.30
CA ASP A 56 -21.29 0.84 -12.26
C ASP A 56 -20.93 1.34 -10.85
N LEU A 57 -21.19 2.63 -10.58
CA LEU A 57 -20.96 3.25 -9.27
C LEU A 57 -22.30 3.43 -8.55
N ARG A 58 -22.69 2.44 -7.73
CA ARG A 58 -23.58 2.74 -6.60
C ARG A 58 -22.85 3.72 -5.69
N TRP A 59 -23.44 4.89 -5.46
CA TRP A 59 -22.83 5.96 -4.66
C TRP A 59 -22.35 5.47 -3.30
N ASP A 60 -21.02 5.41 -3.14
CA ASP A 60 -20.35 5.62 -1.86
C ASP A 60 -19.03 6.34 -2.13
N TYR A 61 -18.85 7.48 -1.46
CA TYR A 61 -17.75 8.42 -1.67
C TYR A 61 -16.56 8.05 -0.79
N SER A 62 -15.90 6.95 -1.13
CA SER A 62 -14.49 6.72 -0.77
C SER A 62 -13.88 5.72 -1.76
N VAL A 63 -13.09 6.22 -2.72
CA VAL A 63 -12.32 5.36 -3.62
C VAL A 63 -10.99 5.04 -2.93
N SER A 64 -10.93 3.92 -2.23
CA SER A 64 -9.66 3.32 -1.79
C SER A 64 -9.15 2.38 -2.89
N LEU A 65 -8.09 2.79 -3.58
CA LEU A 65 -7.40 1.90 -4.50
C LEU A 65 -6.54 0.95 -3.68
N THR A 66 -6.93 -0.33 -3.64
CA THR A 66 -6.17 -1.38 -2.96
C THR A 66 -5.54 -2.28 -4.01
N SER A 67 -4.21 -2.43 -3.98
CA SER A 67 -3.55 -3.51 -4.71
C SER A 67 -3.07 -4.53 -3.70
N SER A 68 -3.72 -5.69 -3.66
CA SER A 68 -3.21 -6.85 -2.93
C SER A 68 -2.33 -7.66 -3.87
N SER A 69 -1.03 -7.75 -3.56
CA SER A 69 -0.22 -8.84 -4.11
C SER A 69 -0.61 -10.11 -3.36
N HIS A 70 -1.16 -11.09 -4.08
CA HIS A 70 -1.33 -12.42 -3.51
C HIS A 70 0.06 -13.04 -3.38
N MET A 71 0.62 -13.01 -2.17
CA MET A 71 1.48 -14.03 -1.54
C MET A 71 2.03 -13.46 -0.23
N GLU A 72 1.54 -14.02 0.89
CA GLU A 72 2.14 -14.03 2.24
C GLU A 72 2.70 -12.68 2.77
N SER A 73 1.94 -12.05 3.66
CA SER A 73 2.36 -10.91 4.52
C SER A 73 2.92 -9.67 3.82
N THR A 74 2.60 -9.42 2.54
CA THR A 74 2.99 -8.16 1.88
C THR A 74 2.11 -7.01 2.38
N MET A 75 2.73 -5.93 2.88
CA MET A 75 2.04 -4.69 3.24
C MET A 75 1.02 -4.28 2.16
N VAL A 76 -0.24 -4.07 2.55
CA VAL A 76 -1.29 -3.60 1.64
C VAL A 76 -0.88 -2.25 1.07
N ALA A 77 -0.82 -2.13 -0.26
CA ALA A 77 -0.56 -0.86 -0.91
C ALA A 77 -1.88 -0.13 -1.18
N LEU A 78 -1.94 1.11 -0.68
CA LEU A 78 -3.12 1.96 -0.75
C LEU A 78 -2.75 3.33 -1.29
N LEU A 79 -3.66 3.93 -2.04
CA LEU A 79 -3.70 5.38 -2.27
C LEU A 79 -5.00 5.92 -1.65
N THR A 80 -4.86 6.94 -0.82
CA THR A 80 -6.00 7.59 -0.15
C THR A 80 -6.30 8.90 -0.85
N LEU A 81 -7.51 9.01 -1.39
CA LEU A 81 -8.02 10.22 -2.00
C LEU A 81 -9.05 10.84 -1.05
N LEU A 82 -8.95 12.14 -0.78
CA LEU A 82 -9.90 12.84 0.07
C LEU A 82 -10.23 14.20 -0.53
N GLY A 83 -11.43 14.34 -1.09
CA GLY A 83 -11.89 15.59 -1.68
C GLY A 83 -13.33 15.49 -2.18
N GLN A 84 -13.88 16.63 -2.59
CA GLN A 84 -15.22 16.69 -3.17
C GLN A 84 -15.24 16.01 -4.54
N ASN A 85 -16.25 15.19 -4.79
CA ASN A 85 -16.44 14.50 -6.06
C ASN A 85 -17.85 14.74 -6.63
N PRO A 86 -18.23 15.99 -6.93
CA PRO A 86 -19.55 16.35 -7.44
C PRO A 86 -19.82 15.74 -8.82
N VAL A 87 -20.61 14.66 -8.92
CA VAL A 87 -20.86 13.89 -10.16
C VAL A 87 -21.47 14.74 -11.29
N GLU A 88 -22.11 15.86 -10.95
CA GLU A 88 -22.62 16.87 -11.88
C GLU A 88 -21.53 17.54 -12.74
N HIS A 89 -20.27 17.55 -12.27
CA HIS A 89 -19.15 18.08 -13.04
C HIS A 89 -18.49 16.96 -13.84
N PRO A 90 -18.33 17.08 -15.17
CA PRO A 90 -17.83 15.99 -16.01
C PRO A 90 -16.35 15.64 -15.75
N ILE A 91 -15.54 16.61 -15.29
CA ILE A 91 -14.13 16.43 -14.96
C ILE A 91 -13.89 16.96 -13.54
N ARG A 92 -13.24 16.18 -12.69
CA ARG A 92 -13.04 16.47 -11.26
C ARG A 92 -11.64 16.07 -10.83
N GLU A 93 -10.95 16.95 -10.14
CA GLU A 93 -9.64 16.67 -9.53
C GLU A 93 -9.81 16.41 -8.03
N VAL A 94 -9.24 15.31 -7.56
CA VAL A 94 -9.27 14.92 -6.15
C VAL A 94 -7.83 14.69 -5.68
N PRO A 95 -7.39 15.32 -4.58
CA PRO A 95 -6.02 15.16 -4.10
C PRO A 95 -5.81 13.77 -3.51
N ILE A 96 -4.61 13.24 -3.72
CA ILE A 96 -4.09 12.08 -2.98
C ILE A 96 -3.46 12.64 -1.71
N VAL A 97 -3.96 12.22 -0.55
CA VAL A 97 -3.53 12.72 0.76
C VAL A 97 -2.59 11.76 1.50
N GLY A 98 -2.37 10.57 0.94
CA GLY A 98 -1.44 9.59 1.49
C GLY A 98 -1.47 8.25 0.76
N GLY A 99 -0.62 7.35 1.22
CA GLY A 99 -0.59 5.97 0.76
C GLY A 99 0.24 5.07 1.67
N SER A 100 0.12 3.76 1.47
CA SER A 100 0.80 2.72 2.25
C SER A 100 1.54 1.74 1.34
N GLY A 101 2.38 0.88 1.93
CA GLY A 101 3.14 -0.11 1.19
C GLY A 101 4.04 0.55 0.14
N VAL A 102 3.92 0.12 -1.13
CA VAL A 102 4.69 0.69 -2.24
C VAL A 102 4.32 2.12 -2.60
N PHE A 103 3.26 2.68 -2.02
CA PHE A 103 2.82 4.07 -2.16
C PHE A 103 3.05 4.88 -0.89
N ARG A 104 4.00 4.48 -0.04
CA ARG A 104 4.34 5.21 1.19
C ARG A 104 4.69 6.67 0.86
N LEU A 105 4.15 7.59 1.66
CA LEU A 105 4.25 9.05 1.45
C LEU A 105 3.67 9.54 0.12
N ALA A 106 2.76 8.80 -0.51
CA ALA A 106 2.18 9.23 -1.77
C ALA A 106 1.44 10.57 -1.66
N LEU A 107 1.80 11.50 -2.55
CA LEU A 107 1.13 12.78 -2.77
C LEU A 107 0.90 12.95 -4.27
N GLY A 108 -0.22 13.54 -4.66
CA GLY A 108 -0.54 13.76 -6.06
C GLY A 108 -2.00 14.07 -6.30
N VAL A 109 -2.48 13.73 -7.49
CA VAL A 109 -3.85 14.04 -7.94
C VAL A 109 -4.45 12.87 -8.70
N ALA A 110 -5.74 12.65 -8.50
CA ALA A 110 -6.55 11.81 -9.36
C ALA A 110 -7.58 12.67 -10.09
N VAL A 111 -7.68 12.48 -11.39
CA VAL A 111 -8.64 13.17 -12.25
C VAL A 111 -9.70 12.15 -12.68
N PHE A 112 -10.94 12.42 -12.30
CA PHE A 112 -12.10 11.63 -12.69
C PHE A 112 -12.80 12.32 -13.85
N LYS A 113 -13.09 11.56 -14.92
CA LYS A 113 -13.87 12.01 -16.07
C LYS A 113 -15.07 11.11 -16.27
N THR A 114 -16.27 11.64 -16.06
CA THR A 114 -17.52 10.89 -16.27
C THR A 114 -17.93 11.00 -17.73
N TYR A 115 -17.99 9.87 -18.43
CA TYR A 115 -18.51 9.79 -19.80
C TYR A 115 -20.02 9.62 -19.84
N PHE A 116 -20.54 8.84 -18.91
CA PHE A 116 -21.94 8.50 -18.84
C PHE A 116 -22.37 8.35 -17.39
N PHE A 117 -23.55 8.86 -17.06
CA PHE A 117 -24.19 8.69 -15.77
C PHE A 117 -25.71 8.62 -15.97
N ASN A 118 -26.32 7.52 -15.52
CA ASN A 118 -27.77 7.33 -15.55
C ASN A 118 -28.33 7.45 -14.12
N PHE A 119 -29.13 8.47 -13.85
CA PHE A 119 -29.77 8.69 -12.55
C PHE A 119 -30.87 7.69 -12.20
N SER A 120 -31.43 6.96 -13.17
CA SER A 120 -32.49 5.98 -12.91
C SER A 120 -31.93 4.65 -12.40
N ASP A 121 -30.81 4.21 -12.96
CA ASP A 121 -30.21 2.90 -12.66
C ASP A 121 -28.87 3.01 -11.92
N PHE A 122 -28.37 4.23 -11.72
CA PHE A 122 -27.06 4.56 -11.11
C PHE A 122 -25.84 3.97 -11.83
N ASN A 123 -26.03 3.53 -13.07
CA ASN A 123 -24.94 3.10 -13.91
C ASN A 123 -24.11 4.30 -14.36
N SER A 124 -22.80 4.17 -14.28
CA SER A 124 -21.88 5.20 -14.73
C SER A 124 -20.64 4.60 -15.37
N THR A 125 -19.99 5.38 -16.22
CA THR A 125 -18.66 5.10 -16.73
C THR A 125 -17.76 6.28 -16.42
N VAL A 126 -16.76 6.03 -15.58
CA VAL A 126 -15.83 7.06 -15.10
C VAL A 126 -14.41 6.63 -15.43
N GLU A 127 -13.71 7.44 -16.22
CA GLU A 127 -12.27 7.32 -16.43
C GLU A 127 -11.53 7.96 -15.27
N VAL A 128 -10.47 7.32 -14.81
CA VAL A 128 -9.64 7.79 -13.71
C VAL A 128 -8.19 7.83 -14.17
N ASN A 129 -7.59 9.02 -14.07
CA ASN A 129 -6.17 9.26 -14.31
C ASN A 129 -5.51 9.64 -12.99
N VAL A 130 -4.59 8.82 -12.49
CA VAL A 130 -3.90 9.05 -11.21
C VAL A 130 -2.44 9.38 -11.50
N VAL A 131 -1.93 10.44 -10.86
CA VAL A 131 -0.52 10.78 -10.85
C VAL A 131 -0.09 10.91 -9.39
N ALA A 132 0.81 10.03 -8.94
CA ALA A 132 1.29 9.98 -7.56
C ALA A 132 2.82 9.98 -7.51
N MET A 133 3.38 10.85 -6.67
CA MET A 133 4.79 10.83 -6.29
C MET A 133 4.92 10.13 -4.93
N HIS A 134 5.83 9.17 -4.80
CA HIS A 134 6.06 8.36 -3.60
C HIS A 134 7.53 7.92 -3.51
N TYR A 135 7.90 7.12 -2.50
CA TYR A 135 9.28 6.67 -2.24
C TYR A 135 9.39 5.15 -2.12
#